data_AF-A0A967LYF2-F1
#
_entry.id   AF-A0A967LYF2-F1
#
_cell.length_a   1.000
_cell.length_b   1.000
_cell.length_c   1.000
_cell.angle_alpha   90.00
_cell.angle_beta   90.00
_cell.angle_gamma   90.00
#
_symmetry.space_group_name_H-M   'P 1'
#
loop_
_entity.id
_entity.type
_entity.pdbx_description
1 polymer ?
#
loop_
_entity_poly.entity_id
_entity_poly.type
_entity_poly.pdbx_seq_one_letter_code
_entity_poly.pdbx_strand_id
1 'polypeptide(L)'
;PYESFNLGLKYFLMHMFPRLDYFLLTKILVAIVLAAGLFIFLKDKEKEEVLKYSFILISLQLIFMPAALHPWYVVWLIPLLAFYPSPAWLLFSCTVVFSYLKYGSPEGRMAPWILYLEYIPLFLLLVADYLVRQWRSPDWFPWRTKPTAVL
;
A
#
# COMPACT_ATOMS: atom_id res chain seq x y z
N PRO A 1 -4.23 -18.01 18.71
CA PRO A 1 -4.82 -16.65 18.79
C PRO A 1 -3.81 -15.48 18.65
N TYR A 2 -2.49 -15.71 18.72
CA TYR A 2 -1.46 -14.64 18.62
C TYR A 2 -0.89 -14.39 17.22
N GLU A 3 -1.15 -15.28 16.26
CA GLU A 3 -0.55 -15.25 14.92
C GLU A 3 -1.07 -14.11 14.04
N SER A 4 -2.28 -13.61 14.28
CA SER A 4 -2.86 -12.48 13.56
C SER A 4 -2.41 -11.14 14.18
N PHE A 5 -1.32 -10.57 13.68
CA PHE A 5 -0.81 -9.24 14.03
C PHE A 5 -1.14 -8.26 12.91
N ASN A 6 -1.83 -7.15 13.20
CA ASN A 6 -2.33 -6.16 12.22
C ASN A 6 -2.82 -6.80 10.90
N LEU A 7 -4.10 -7.13 10.83
CA LEU A 7 -4.72 -7.74 9.63
C LEU A 7 -4.87 -6.76 8.44
N GLY A 8 -4.25 -5.59 8.54
CA GLY A 8 -4.10 -4.61 7.49
C GLY A 8 -5.41 -4.06 6.95
N LEU A 9 -5.40 -3.70 5.67
CA LEU A 9 -6.52 -3.07 4.98
C LEU A 9 -7.80 -3.88 5.08
N LYS A 10 -7.70 -5.21 5.01
CA LYS A 10 -8.85 -6.11 5.12
C LYS A 10 -9.65 -5.85 6.40
N TYR A 11 -8.96 -5.76 7.53
CA TYR A 11 -9.64 -5.60 8.82
C TYR A 11 -10.13 -4.17 9.04
N PHE A 12 -9.43 -3.18 8.48
CA PHE A 12 -9.95 -1.83 8.35
C PHE A 12 -11.28 -1.80 7.57
N LEU A 13 -11.35 -2.46 6.40
CA LEU A 13 -12.57 -2.55 5.59
C LEU A 13 -13.70 -3.29 6.30
N MET A 14 -13.40 -4.39 6.99
CA MET A 14 -14.40 -5.11 7.79
C MET A 14 -14.94 -4.25 8.95
N HIS A 15 -14.13 -3.37 9.52
CA HIS A 15 -14.57 -2.50 10.59
C HIS A 15 -15.45 -1.34 10.07
N MET A 16 -15.14 -0.80 8.89
CA MET A 16 -15.99 0.19 8.21
C MET A 16 -17.29 -0.43 7.65
N PHE A 17 -17.21 -1.67 7.15
CA PHE A 17 -18.32 -2.38 6.54
C PHE A 17 -18.45 -3.78 7.15
N PRO A 18 -19.15 -3.91 8.28
CA PRO A 18 -19.26 -5.18 9.04
C PRO A 18 -19.88 -6.34 8.27
N ARG A 19 -20.50 -6.09 7.12
CA ARG A 19 -21.13 -7.10 6.26
C ARG A 19 -20.13 -7.82 5.33
N LEU A 20 -18.88 -7.38 5.28
CA LEU A 20 -17.88 -7.97 4.39
C LEU A 20 -17.33 -9.28 4.96
N ASP A 21 -17.36 -10.32 4.13
CA ASP A 21 -16.79 -11.62 4.49
C ASP A 21 -15.26 -11.63 4.42
N TYR A 22 -14.64 -12.25 5.44
CA TYR A 22 -13.19 -12.30 5.58
C TYR A 22 -12.50 -13.07 4.45
N PHE A 23 -13.05 -14.21 4.03
CA PHE A 23 -12.47 -15.04 2.99
C PHE A 23 -12.64 -14.42 1.62
N LEU A 24 -13.79 -13.81 1.36
CA LEU A 24 -14.05 -13.07 0.14
C LEU A 24 -13.06 -11.90 -0.02
N LEU A 25 -12.90 -11.07 1.02
CA LEU A 25 -11.94 -9.97 0.99
C LEU A 25 -10.52 -10.47 0.76
N THR A 26 -10.11 -11.53 1.46
CA THR A 26 -8.79 -12.13 1.29
C THR A 26 -8.55 -12.55 -0.16
N LYS A 27 -9.51 -13.23 -0.80
CA LYS A 27 -9.42 -13.65 -2.21
C LYS A 27 -9.33 -12.46 -3.15
N ILE A 28 -10.15 -11.42 -2.94
CA ILE A 28 -10.14 -10.21 -3.76
C ILE A 28 -8.78 -9.51 -3.67
N LEU A 29 -8.26 -9.30 -2.46
CA LEU A 29 -6.97 -8.62 -2.25
C LEU A 29 -5.81 -9.38 -2.91
N VAL A 30 -5.76 -10.71 -2.73
CA VAL A 30 -4.76 -11.56 -3.38
C VAL A 30 -4.90 -11.50 -4.91
N ALA A 31 -6.12 -11.59 -5.43
CA ALA A 31 -6.37 -11.53 -6.87
C ALA A 31 -5.90 -10.19 -7.47
N ILE A 32 -6.14 -9.07 -6.78
CA ILE A 32 -5.68 -7.73 -7.21
C ILE A 32 -4.15 -7.70 -7.29
N VAL A 33 -3.45 -8.16 -6.26
CA VAL A 33 -1.98 -8.19 -6.23
C VAL A 33 -1.43 -9.09 -7.34
N LEU A 34 -1.99 -10.29 -7.51
CA LEU A 34 -1.55 -11.22 -8.56
C LEU A 34 -1.82 -10.68 -9.95
N ALA A 35 -2.98 -10.06 -10.18
CA ALA A 35 -3.31 -9.44 -11.46
C ALA A 35 -2.37 -8.26 -11.76
N ALA A 36 -2.09 -7.41 -10.78
CA ALA A 36 -1.12 -6.31 -10.93
C ALA A 36 0.30 -6.84 -11.19
N GLY A 37 0.70 -7.88 -10.47
CA GLY A 37 1.96 -8.59 -10.67
C GLY A 37 2.11 -9.16 -12.08
N LEU A 38 1.08 -9.87 -12.55
CA LEU A 38 1.06 -10.45 -13.90
C LEU A 38 1.05 -9.36 -14.98
N PHE A 39 0.22 -8.33 -14.83
CA PHE A 39 0.17 -7.20 -15.76
C PHE A 39 1.52 -6.51 -15.88
N ILE A 40 2.17 -6.22 -14.75
CA ILE A 40 3.49 -5.63 -14.74
C ILE A 40 4.50 -6.61 -15.32
N PHE A 41 4.48 -7.90 -14.96
CA PHE A 41 5.41 -8.91 -15.47
C PHE A 41 5.40 -9.00 -16.99
N LEU A 42 4.21 -9.07 -17.61
CA LEU A 42 4.04 -9.20 -19.05
C LEU A 42 4.36 -7.93 -19.85
N LYS A 43 4.41 -6.77 -19.19
CA LYS A 43 4.73 -5.50 -19.85
C LYS A 43 6.21 -5.42 -20.19
N ASP A 44 6.58 -4.96 -21.39
CA ASP A 44 7.96 -4.59 -21.69
C ASP A 44 8.39 -3.40 -20.82
N LYS A 45 9.62 -3.45 -20.30
CA LYS A 45 10.15 -2.44 -19.36
C LYS A 45 11.52 -2.00 -19.82
N GLU A 46 11.72 -0.69 -19.83
CA GLU A 46 13.07 -0.15 -19.93
C GLU A 46 13.81 -0.30 -18.58
N LYS A 47 15.14 -0.30 -18.60
CA LYS A 47 15.96 -0.49 -17.39
C LYS A 47 15.63 0.53 -16.29
N GLU A 48 15.29 1.76 -16.67
CA GLU A 48 14.94 2.85 -15.75
C GLU A 48 13.57 2.65 -15.10
N GLU A 49 12.65 1.92 -15.74
CA GLU A 49 11.32 1.68 -15.21
C GLU A 49 11.27 0.50 -14.23
N VAL A 50 12.25 -0.41 -14.24
CA VAL A 50 12.28 -1.60 -13.39
C VAL A 50 12.20 -1.24 -11.90
N LEU A 51 12.93 -0.21 -11.46
CA LEU A 51 12.90 0.25 -10.08
C LEU A 51 11.53 0.84 -9.71
N LYS A 52 10.91 1.58 -10.63
CA LYS A 52 9.59 2.20 -10.44
C LYS A 52 8.49 1.14 -10.32
N TYR A 53 8.50 0.13 -11.18
CA TYR A 53 7.55 -0.99 -11.10
C TYR A 53 7.77 -1.82 -9.83
N SER A 54 9.01 -2.04 -9.41
CA SER A 54 9.32 -2.68 -8.13
C SER A 54 8.73 -1.90 -6.95
N PHE A 55 8.89 -0.58 -6.94
CA PHE A 55 8.28 0.29 -5.92
C PHE A 55 6.75 0.18 -5.89
N ILE A 56 6.10 0.20 -7.06
CA ILE A 56 4.64 0.05 -7.17
C ILE A 56 4.19 -1.33 -6.68
N LEU A 57 4.87 -2.40 -7.07
CA LEU A 57 4.50 -3.76 -6.66
C LEU A 57 4.64 -3.97 -5.15
N ILE A 58 5.74 -3.50 -4.55
CA ILE A 58 5.95 -3.60 -3.09
C ILE A 58 4.90 -2.76 -2.36
N SER A 59 4.62 -1.55 -2.85
CA SER A 59 3.56 -0.67 -2.33
C SER A 59 2.19 -1.37 -2.34
N LEU A 60 1.82 -1.99 -3.47
CA LEU A 60 0.56 -2.72 -3.62
C LEU A 60 0.51 -3.94 -2.70
N GLN A 61 1.60 -4.71 -2.62
CA GLN A 61 1.72 -5.85 -1.72
C GLN A 61 1.51 -5.46 -0.25
N LEU A 62 2.07 -4.34 0.19
CA LEU A 62 1.93 -3.85 1.57
C LEU A 62 0.51 -3.38 1.89
N ILE A 63 -0.16 -2.66 0.97
CA ILE A 63 -1.55 -2.20 1.16
C ILE A 63 -2.52 -3.38 1.15
N PHE A 64 -2.38 -4.27 0.17
CA PHE A 64 -3.29 -5.39 -0.07
C PHE A 64 -2.82 -6.69 0.57
N MET A 65 -1.93 -6.62 1.55
CA MET A 65 -1.42 -7.77 2.28
C MET A 65 -2.60 -8.57 2.87
N PRO A 66 -2.81 -9.83 2.46
CA PRO A 66 -3.93 -10.63 2.96
C PRO A 66 -3.68 -11.17 4.39
N ALA A 67 -2.43 -11.18 4.81
CA ALA A 67 -1.94 -11.74 6.06
C ALA A 67 -1.57 -10.63 7.07
N ALA A 68 -0.97 -11.04 8.18
CA ALA A 68 -0.45 -10.13 9.21
C ALA A 68 0.54 -9.13 8.60
N LEU A 69 0.32 -7.83 8.81
CA LEU A 69 1.20 -6.75 8.39
C LEU A 69 2.08 -6.32 9.57
N HIS A 70 3.33 -6.76 9.56
CA HIS A 70 4.28 -6.32 10.56
C HIS A 70 5.05 -5.07 10.10
N PRO A 71 5.36 -4.12 11.00
CA PRO A 71 6.11 -2.90 10.67
C PRO A 71 7.42 -3.16 9.94
N TRP A 72 8.12 -4.25 10.25
CA TRP A 72 9.37 -4.61 9.56
C TRP A 72 9.18 -4.96 8.08
N TYR A 73 7.97 -5.27 7.62
CA TYR A 73 7.71 -5.44 6.18
C TYR A 73 7.79 -4.11 5.42
N VAL A 74 7.53 -2.98 6.09
CA VAL A 74 7.64 -1.65 5.48
C VAL A 74 9.11 -1.25 5.27
N VAL A 75 10.06 -1.90 5.97
CA VAL A 75 11.51 -1.64 5.79
C VAL A 75 11.98 -1.92 4.36
N TRP A 76 11.36 -2.89 3.67
CA TRP A 76 11.67 -3.18 2.27
C TRP A 76 11.33 -2.02 1.33
N LEU A 77 10.41 -1.13 1.72
CA LEU A 77 10.04 0.04 0.96
C LEU A 77 11.01 1.21 1.16
N ILE A 78 11.65 1.32 2.32
CA ILE A 78 12.54 2.44 2.69
C ILE A 78 13.64 2.73 1.66
N PRO A 79 14.42 1.75 1.16
CA PRO A 79 15.46 2.04 0.16
C PRO A 79 14.89 2.57 -1.15
N LEU A 80 13.66 2.19 -1.51
CA LEU A 80 12.99 2.67 -2.72
C LEU A 80 12.44 4.09 -2.55
N LEU A 81 12.11 4.50 -1.33
CA LEU A 81 11.70 5.88 -1.03
C LEU A 81 12.82 6.90 -1.23
N ALA A 82 14.09 6.48 -1.21
CA ALA A 82 15.22 7.34 -1.55
C ALA A 82 15.21 7.75 -3.04
N PHE A 83 14.69 6.87 -3.91
CA PHE A 83 14.57 7.14 -5.36
C PHE A 83 13.21 7.76 -5.71
N TYR A 84 12.14 7.29 -5.06
CA TYR A 84 10.77 7.74 -5.30
C TYR A 84 10.15 8.27 -3.99
N PRO A 85 10.51 9.51 -3.58
CA PRO A 85 10.01 10.06 -2.33
C PRO A 85 8.49 10.21 -2.38
N SER A 86 7.82 9.64 -1.38
CA SER A 86 6.38 9.72 -1.20
C SER A 86 6.06 10.04 0.26
N PRO A 87 5.48 11.23 0.54
CA PRO A 87 5.09 11.62 1.89
C PRO A 87 4.11 10.62 2.54
N ALA A 88 3.24 10.01 1.73
CA ALA A 88 2.27 9.02 2.20
C ALA A 88 2.96 7.80 2.83
N TRP A 89 3.95 7.25 2.11
CA TRP A 89 4.71 6.09 2.55
C TRP A 89 5.69 6.38 3.68
N LEU A 90 6.27 7.59 3.69
CA LEU A 90 7.08 8.05 4.82
C LEU A 90 6.24 8.14 6.10
N LEU A 91 5.07 8.77 6.03
CA LEU A 91 4.17 8.85 7.18
C LEU A 91 3.72 7.45 7.63
N PHE A 92 3.35 6.58 6.68
CA PHE A 92 2.95 5.21 6.96
C PHE A 92 4.05 4.40 7.65
N SER A 93 5.32 4.59 7.26
CA SER A 93 6.46 3.93 7.91
C SER A 93 6.59 4.31 9.40
N CYS A 94 6.17 5.52 9.77
CA CYS A 94 6.14 5.97 11.16
C CYS A 94 4.88 5.49 11.89
N THR A 95 3.71 5.60 11.26
CA THR A 95 2.43 5.27 11.93
C THR A 95 2.25 3.77 12.13
N VAL A 96 2.76 2.93 11.24
CA VAL A 96 2.66 1.46 11.35
C VAL A 96 3.34 0.93 12.63
N VAL A 97 4.32 1.65 13.19
CA VAL A 97 4.96 1.30 14.47
C VAL A 97 3.96 1.28 15.62
N PHE A 98 2.88 2.07 15.56
CA PHE A 98 1.83 2.05 16.58
C PHE A 98 1.09 0.70 16.67
N SER A 99 1.15 -0.14 15.63
CA SER A 99 0.68 -1.53 15.71
C SER A 99 1.32 -2.32 16.86
N TYR A 100 2.55 -1.98 17.29
CA TYR A 100 3.20 -2.62 18.43
C TYR A 100 2.49 -2.37 19.77
N LEU A 101 1.65 -1.33 19.88
CA LEU A 101 0.84 -1.08 21.08
C LEU A 101 -0.11 -2.25 21.39
N LYS A 102 -0.41 -3.11 20.40
CA LYS A 102 -1.10 -4.40 20.62
C LYS A 102 -0.48 -5.21 21.76
N TYR A 103 0.84 -5.23 21.89
CA TYR A 103 1.54 -6.01 22.92
C TYR A 103 1.36 -5.43 24.33
N GLY A 104 1.04 -4.15 24.46
CA GLY A 104 0.73 -3.50 25.75
C GLY A 104 -0.76 -3.54 26.12
N SER A 105 -1.63 -4.03 25.23
CA SER A 105 -3.07 -4.11 25.48
C SER A 105 -3.40 -5.31 26.40
N PRO A 106 -4.19 -5.13 27.48
CA PRO A 106 -4.61 -6.22 28.36
C PRO A 106 -5.32 -7.37 27.63
N GLU A 107 -6.00 -7.03 26.53
CA GLU A 107 -6.79 -7.98 25.74
C GLU A 107 -5.97 -8.67 24.63
N GLY A 108 -4.71 -8.26 24.42
CA GLY A 108 -3.86 -8.75 23.32
C GLY A 108 -4.42 -8.43 21.92
N ARG A 109 -5.39 -7.52 21.82
CA ARG A 109 -6.04 -7.08 20.59
C ARG A 109 -5.57 -5.68 20.22
N MET A 110 -5.45 -5.45 18.92
CA MET A 110 -5.09 -4.13 18.40
C MET A 110 -6.31 -3.22 18.42
N ALA A 111 -6.17 -2.03 18.99
CA ALA A 111 -7.25 -1.07 19.05
C ALA A 111 -7.60 -0.57 17.63
N PRO A 112 -8.89 -0.48 17.26
CA PRO A 112 -9.28 -0.11 15.90
C PRO A 112 -8.81 1.29 15.47
N TRP A 113 -8.67 2.24 16.40
CA TRP A 113 -8.16 3.58 16.13
C TRP A 113 -6.76 3.58 15.50
N ILE A 114 -5.94 2.55 15.79
CA ILE A 114 -4.60 2.40 15.20
C ILE A 114 -4.73 2.18 13.68
N LEU A 115 -5.69 1.36 13.24
CA LEU A 115 -5.94 1.13 11.81
C LEU A 115 -6.39 2.42 11.12
N TYR A 116 -7.25 3.20 11.77
CA TYR A 116 -7.68 4.49 11.23
C TYR A 116 -6.50 5.46 11.10
N LEU A 117 -5.60 5.52 12.09
CA LEU A 117 -4.39 6.33 12.06
C LEU A 117 -3.39 5.87 10.99
N GLU A 118 -3.33 4.57 10.69
CA GLU A 118 -2.45 4.01 9.66
C GLU A 118 -3.02 4.27 8.24
N TYR A 119 -4.27 3.88 7.99
CA TYR A 119 -4.84 3.83 6.65
C TYR A 119 -5.46 5.14 6.18
N ILE A 120 -6.11 5.93 7.05
CA ILE A 120 -6.72 7.20 6.63
C ILE A 120 -5.65 8.17 6.10
N PRO A 121 -4.57 8.48 6.85
CA PRO A 121 -3.55 9.40 6.35
C PRO A 121 -2.82 8.85 5.12
N LEU A 122 -2.59 7.53 5.07
CA LEU A 122 -1.99 6.88 3.90
C LEU A 122 -2.83 7.14 2.64
N PHE A 123 -4.12 6.81 2.66
CA PHE A 123 -4.97 6.98 1.48
C PHE A 123 -5.20 8.47 1.13
N LEU A 124 -5.38 9.34 2.12
CA LEU A 124 -5.53 10.77 1.88
C LEU A 124 -4.28 11.35 1.20
N LEU A 125 -3.08 11.01 1.68
CA LEU A 125 -1.83 11.48 1.09
C LEU A 125 -1.55 10.85 -0.27
N LEU A 126 -1.88 9.57 -0.49
CA LEU A 126 -1.75 8.94 -1.80
C LEU A 126 -2.66 9.61 -2.84
N VAL A 127 -3.91 9.91 -2.48
CA VAL A 127 -4.84 10.62 -3.37
C VAL A 127 -4.37 12.06 -3.58
N ALA A 128 -3.94 12.76 -2.54
CA ALA A 128 -3.41 14.12 -2.67
C ALA A 128 -2.15 14.15 -3.57
N ASP A 129 -1.21 13.22 -3.38
CA ASP A 129 0.00 13.11 -4.20
C ASP A 129 -0.35 12.74 -5.65
N TYR A 130 -1.31 11.83 -5.87
CA TYR A 130 -1.84 11.52 -7.20
C TYR A 130 -2.40 12.77 -7.90
N LEU A 131 -3.27 13.52 -7.22
CA LEU A 131 -3.85 14.74 -7.75
C LEU A 131 -2.76 15.77 -8.04
N VAL A 132 -1.89 16.09 -7.07
CA VAL A 132 -0.83 17.09 -7.28
C VAL A 132 0.12 16.71 -8.42
N ARG A 133 0.51 15.44 -8.53
CA ARG A 133 1.37 14.96 -9.62
C ARG A 133 0.65 14.94 -10.96
N GLN A 134 -0.65 14.64 -11.00
CA GLN A 134 -1.44 14.74 -12.22
C GLN A 134 -1.45 16.19 -12.76
N TRP A 135 -1.44 17.18 -11.87
CA TRP A 135 -1.39 18.59 -12.26
C TRP A 135 0.02 19.08 -12.65
N ARG A 136 1.08 18.60 -11.97
CA ARG A 136 2.45 19.10 -12.17
C ARG A 136 3.30 18.29 -13.16
N SER A 137 3.05 16.99 -13.29
CA SER A 137 3.89 16.08 -14.08
C SER A 137 3.06 14.88 -14.57
N PRO A 138 2.27 15.05 -15.64
CA PRO A 138 1.39 14.01 -16.15
C PRO A 138 2.12 12.72 -16.55
N ASP A 139 3.38 12.83 -16.96
CA ASP A 139 4.21 11.71 -17.41
C ASP A 139 4.75 10.85 -16.25
N TRP A 140 4.45 11.21 -14.99
CA TRP A 140 4.84 10.42 -13.82
C TRP A 140 4.28 9.00 -13.85
N PHE A 141 3.16 8.75 -14.53
CA PHE A 141 2.62 7.40 -14.66
C PHE A 141 3.12 6.71 -15.94
N PRO A 142 3.80 5.56 -15.84
CA PRO A 142 4.45 4.91 -16.98
C PRO A 142 3.47 4.25 -17.98
N TRP A 143 2.17 4.39 -17.75
CA TRP A 143 1.11 3.97 -18.67
C TRP A 143 0.42 5.14 -19.37
N ARG A 144 0.79 6.39 -19.06
CA ARG A 144 0.28 7.54 -19.80
C ARG A 144 1.09 7.64 -21.08
N THR A 145 0.43 7.46 -22.22
CA THR A 145 1.03 7.71 -23.52
C THR A 145 1.51 9.15 -23.53
N LYS A 146 2.82 9.37 -23.73
CA LYS A 146 3.33 10.72 -24.03
C LYS A 146 2.49 11.23 -25.19
N PRO A 147 1.88 12.42 -25.12
CA PRO A 147 1.22 12.97 -26.29
C PRO A 147 2.25 12.97 -27.41
N THR A 148 1.99 12.21 -28.47
CA THR A 148 2.77 12.26 -29.69
C THR A 148 2.73 13.70 -30.14
N ALA A 149 3.86 14.40 -30.00
CA ALA A 149 4.06 15.69 -30.63
C ALA A 149 3.92 15.43 -32.13
N VAL A 150 2.76 15.74 -32.68
CA VAL A 150 2.57 15.86 -34.12
C VAL A 150 3.36 17.11 -34.48
N LEU A 151 4.56 16.90 -35.03
CA LEU A 151 5.42 17.94 -35.60
C LEU A 151 4.74 18.59 -36.81
#